data_AF-A0A0Q7F3V9-F1
#
_entry.id   AF-A0A0Q7F3V9-F1
#
_cell.length_a   1.000
_cell.length_b   1.000
_cell.length_c   1.000
_cell.angle_alpha   90.00
_cell.angle_beta   90.00
_cell.angle_gamma   90.00
#
_symmetry.space_group_name_H-M   'P 1'
#
loop_
_entity.id
_entity.type
_entity.pdbx_description
1 polymer ?
#
loop_
_entity_poly.entity_id
_entity_poly.type
_entity_poly.pdbx_seq_one_letter_code
_entity_poly.pdbx_strand_id
1 'polypeptide(L)'
;MVIMHINMGTLFRKIAKQALIAGLLATPAAFGWAKSTVSVSVHGVNYSNETFSYSVEDPNNNKGPTAGELVDRFAAGGTVCCYDLPTEWKPGIKIKVNSVHWLKETADKKLPEVEQVFVVEVPPYVDGKPGELWVLRQPDGTVEVVSSDYQPNHHKWPGKVKGWPVPSLEYQRERWDLQTETQAILLRAAEKRRVSMDRDMSAYATEAWQRYKRSSPEDIKNFVGPDDMKFHTYLMTENDQQRFRLRKEIEQLRARRP
;
A
#
# COMPACT_ATOMS: atom_id res chain seq x y z
N MET A 1 -42.84 -93.21 -14.48
CA MET A 1 -43.93 -92.80 -13.58
C MET A 1 -44.74 -91.73 -14.29
N VAL A 2 -45.97 -92.07 -14.71
CA VAL A 2 -47.17 -91.22 -14.89
C VAL A 2 -47.03 -90.02 -15.87
N ILE A 3 -47.50 -90.08 -17.13
CA ILE A 3 -48.88 -90.05 -17.67
C ILE A 3 -49.61 -88.67 -17.52
N MET A 4 -50.27 -88.30 -18.63
CA MET A 4 -51.40 -87.37 -18.84
C MET A 4 -51.07 -85.91 -19.21
N HIS A 5 -51.26 -85.40 -20.43
CA HIS A 5 -52.40 -85.32 -21.38
C HIS A 5 -53.53 -84.34 -21.01
N ILE A 6 -53.90 -83.52 -22.02
CA ILE A 6 -55.11 -82.65 -22.21
C ILE A 6 -54.97 -81.25 -21.57
N ASN A 7 -54.95 -80.09 -22.26
CA ASN A 7 -55.68 -79.44 -23.39
C ASN A 7 -56.75 -78.41 -22.90
N MET A 8 -56.82 -77.29 -23.64
CA MET A 8 -57.90 -76.30 -23.76
C MET A 8 -58.24 -75.39 -22.58
N GLY A 9 -58.49 -74.10 -22.89
CA GLY A 9 -59.44 -73.30 -22.09
C GLY A 9 -59.14 -71.81 -21.98
N THR A 10 -59.72 -71.05 -22.91
CA THR A 10 -59.93 -69.59 -22.90
C THR A 10 -60.64 -69.05 -21.65
N LEU A 11 -60.35 -67.76 -21.38
CA LEU A 11 -61.21 -66.73 -20.73
C LEU A 11 -61.68 -66.99 -19.29
N PHE A 12 -61.39 -66.07 -18.37
CA PHE A 12 -62.42 -65.28 -17.66
C PHE A 12 -61.78 -64.19 -16.75
N ARG A 13 -62.41 -63.02 -16.81
CA ARG A 13 -62.16 -61.78 -16.05
C ARG A 13 -62.11 -62.01 -14.53
N LYS A 14 -61.29 -61.23 -13.80
CA LYS A 14 -61.73 -60.45 -12.62
C LYS A 14 -60.70 -59.39 -12.18
N ILE A 15 -61.29 -58.27 -11.77
CA ILE A 15 -60.73 -56.96 -11.42
C ILE A 15 -60.23 -56.99 -9.97
N ALA A 16 -59.05 -56.42 -9.70
CA ALA A 16 -58.72 -55.89 -8.37
C ALA A 16 -57.69 -54.76 -8.48
N LYS A 17 -58.06 -53.62 -7.87
CA LYS A 17 -57.41 -52.32 -7.88
C LYS A 17 -56.10 -52.34 -7.08
N GLN A 18 -55.01 -51.80 -7.63
CA GLN A 18 -53.97 -51.14 -6.83
C GLN A 18 -53.46 -49.91 -7.59
N ALA A 19 -53.66 -48.75 -6.95
CA ALA A 19 -53.22 -47.45 -7.42
C ALA A 19 -51.70 -47.35 -7.31
N LEU A 20 -51.02 -47.10 -8.44
CA LEU A 20 -49.62 -46.70 -8.44
C LEU A 20 -49.58 -45.17 -8.36
N ILE A 21 -49.24 -44.65 -7.18
CA ILE A 21 -49.01 -43.22 -6.95
C ILE A 21 -47.70 -42.83 -7.65
N ALA A 22 -47.80 -41.84 -8.53
CA ALA A 22 -46.66 -41.19 -9.17
C ALA A 22 -45.82 -40.42 -8.13
N GLY A 23 -44.60 -40.87 -7.89
CA GLY A 23 -43.58 -40.13 -7.14
C GLY A 23 -42.66 -39.39 -8.09
N LEU A 24 -43.10 -38.22 -8.58
CA LEU A 24 -42.23 -37.27 -9.27
C LEU A 24 -41.34 -36.62 -8.20
N LEU A 25 -40.10 -37.09 -8.06
CA LEU A 25 -39.10 -36.46 -7.20
C LEU A 25 -38.71 -35.11 -7.83
N ALA A 26 -39.39 -34.05 -7.38
CA ALA A 26 -38.94 -32.69 -7.59
C ALA A 26 -37.68 -32.46 -6.75
N THR A 27 -36.51 -32.66 -7.35
CA THR A 27 -35.26 -32.13 -6.82
C THR A 27 -35.32 -30.60 -6.88
N PRO A 28 -35.24 -29.88 -5.75
CA PRO A 28 -35.02 -28.45 -5.79
C PRO A 28 -33.63 -28.25 -6.36
N ALA A 29 -33.54 -27.72 -7.58
CA ALA A 29 -32.31 -27.11 -8.04
C ALA A 29 -32.03 -25.96 -7.07
N ALA A 30 -31.10 -26.20 -6.15
CA ALA A 30 -30.49 -25.14 -5.37
C ALA A 30 -29.74 -24.24 -6.36
N PHE A 31 -30.44 -23.28 -6.93
CA PHE A 31 -29.83 -22.07 -7.49
C PHE A 31 -29.15 -21.39 -6.31
N GLY A 32 -27.91 -21.78 -6.02
CA GLY A 32 -27.02 -20.94 -5.24
C GLY A 32 -26.99 -19.59 -5.95
N TRP A 33 -27.53 -18.56 -5.32
CA TRP A 33 -27.35 -17.19 -5.77
C TRP A 33 -25.85 -16.92 -5.78
N ALA A 34 -25.21 -17.09 -6.93
CA ALA A 34 -23.85 -16.63 -7.14
C ALA A 34 -23.84 -15.14 -6.77
N LYS A 35 -22.95 -14.76 -5.84
CA LYS A 35 -22.78 -13.36 -5.49
C LYS A 35 -22.40 -12.61 -6.76
N SER A 36 -23.17 -11.59 -7.11
CA SER A 36 -22.97 -10.77 -8.30
C SER A 36 -21.76 -9.84 -8.20
N THR A 37 -21.11 -9.80 -7.04
CA THR A 37 -19.92 -9.01 -6.77
C THR A 37 -18.83 -9.83 -6.09
N VAL A 38 -17.59 -9.37 -6.25
CA VAL A 38 -16.40 -9.86 -5.56
C VAL A 38 -15.73 -8.69 -4.84
N SER A 39 -15.26 -8.94 -3.63
CA SER A 39 -14.49 -7.96 -2.87
C SER A 39 -13.05 -7.98 -3.32
N VAL A 40 -12.51 -6.83 -3.71
CA VAL A 40 -11.14 -6.68 -4.20
C VAL A 40 -10.34 -5.73 -3.33
N SER A 41 -9.03 -5.96 -3.28
CA SER A 41 -8.07 -5.02 -2.70
C SER A 41 -8.09 -3.68 -3.43
N VAL A 42 -7.76 -2.61 -2.71
CA VAL A 42 -7.64 -1.25 -3.24
C VAL A 42 -6.21 -0.76 -3.05
N HIS A 43 -5.69 -0.06 -4.06
CA HIS A 43 -4.32 0.45 -4.10
C HIS A 43 -4.30 1.91 -4.58
N GLY A 44 -3.38 2.70 -4.07
CA GLY A 44 -3.16 4.07 -4.52
C GLY A 44 -1.85 4.23 -5.29
N VAL A 45 -1.88 4.95 -6.41
CA VAL A 45 -0.67 5.34 -7.15
C VAL A 45 -0.69 6.83 -7.43
N ASN A 46 0.38 7.52 -7.08
CA ASN A 46 0.51 8.95 -7.20
C ASN A 46 1.53 9.34 -8.27
N TYR A 47 1.05 9.82 -9.42
CA TYR A 47 1.92 10.37 -10.47
C TYR A 47 2.21 11.86 -10.28
N SER A 48 1.73 12.47 -9.20
CA SER A 48 1.81 13.90 -8.96
C SER A 48 2.87 14.28 -7.92
N ASN A 49 3.14 15.59 -7.84
CA ASN A 49 4.04 16.18 -6.86
C ASN A 49 3.33 16.59 -5.55
N GLU A 50 2.15 16.04 -5.26
CA GLU A 50 1.42 16.31 -4.01
C GLU A 50 1.04 15.00 -3.35
N THR A 51 1.39 14.81 -2.08
CA THR A 51 0.91 13.67 -1.31
C THR A 51 -0.62 13.76 -1.23
N PHE A 52 -1.30 12.62 -1.41
CA PHE A 52 -2.76 12.57 -1.35
C PHE A 52 -3.25 11.38 -0.52
N SER A 53 -4.41 11.53 0.09
CA SER A 53 -5.21 10.41 0.59
C SER A 53 -6.49 10.31 -0.23
N TYR A 54 -7.13 9.15 -0.16
CA TYR A 54 -8.40 8.96 -0.85
C TYR A 54 -9.33 8.01 -0.09
N SER A 55 -10.59 7.98 -0.49
CA SER A 55 -11.53 6.92 -0.16
C SER A 55 -12.40 6.62 -1.38
N VAL A 56 -12.88 5.38 -1.48
CA VAL A 56 -13.70 4.90 -2.60
C VAL A 56 -15.09 4.49 -2.14
N GLU A 57 -16.06 4.77 -2.97
CA GLU A 57 -17.48 4.72 -2.64
C GLU A 57 -18.26 4.31 -3.90
N ASP A 58 -19.24 3.43 -3.76
CA ASP A 58 -20.19 3.17 -4.84
C ASP A 58 -21.26 4.26 -4.80
N PRO A 59 -21.38 5.10 -5.85
CA PRO A 59 -22.32 6.22 -5.84
C PRO A 59 -23.79 5.80 -5.79
N ASN A 60 -24.10 4.52 -5.99
CA ASN A 60 -25.47 4.00 -6.01
C ASN A 60 -25.83 3.17 -4.78
N ASN A 61 -24.91 3.00 -3.82
CA ASN A 61 -25.19 2.25 -2.60
C ASN A 61 -24.92 3.09 -1.34
N ASN A 62 -25.55 2.70 -0.23
CA ASN A 62 -25.42 3.40 1.05
C ASN A 62 -24.34 2.76 1.96
N LYS A 63 -23.46 1.92 1.41
CA LYS A 63 -22.28 1.47 2.16
C LYS A 63 -21.33 2.66 2.18
N GLY A 64 -21.00 3.16 3.36
CA GLY A 64 -20.06 4.28 3.52
C GLY A 64 -18.71 4.01 2.81
N PRO A 65 -17.86 5.04 2.68
CA PRO A 65 -16.64 4.93 1.89
C PRO A 65 -15.66 3.92 2.50
N THR A 66 -14.98 3.17 1.62
CA THR A 66 -13.78 2.41 1.98
C THR A 66 -12.60 3.37 1.99
N ALA A 67 -11.96 3.51 3.15
CA ALA A 67 -10.76 4.32 3.29
C ALA A 67 -9.62 3.78 2.43
N GLY A 68 -8.98 4.69 1.70
CA GLY A 68 -7.70 4.48 1.06
C GLY A 68 -6.54 4.75 2.03
N GLU A 69 -5.33 4.65 1.50
CA GLU A 69 -4.10 5.00 2.20
C GLU A 69 -3.64 6.43 1.87
N LEU A 70 -2.61 6.89 2.60
CA LEU A 70 -1.85 8.09 2.25
C LEU A 70 -0.76 7.69 1.26
N VAL A 71 -0.74 8.31 0.08
CA VAL A 71 0.23 8.01 -0.98
C VAL A 71 1.13 9.22 -1.22
N ASP A 72 2.43 9.02 -0.95
CA ASP A 72 3.44 10.06 -1.12
C ASP A 72 3.62 10.50 -2.58
N ARG A 73 4.27 11.66 -2.75
CA ARG A 73 4.63 12.24 -4.05
C ARG A 73 5.42 11.24 -4.88
N PHE A 74 4.98 10.99 -6.11
CA PHE A 74 5.62 10.04 -7.03
C PHE A 74 5.82 8.63 -6.44
N ALA A 75 4.85 8.14 -5.66
CA ALA A 75 4.90 6.84 -5.01
C ALA A 75 3.67 5.99 -5.33
N ALA A 76 3.74 4.72 -4.96
CA ALA A 76 2.59 3.84 -4.85
C ALA A 76 2.45 3.43 -3.39
N GLY A 77 1.23 3.32 -2.93
CA GLY A 77 0.95 2.79 -1.61
C GLY A 77 0.92 1.26 -1.59
N GLY A 78 0.57 0.70 -0.44
CA GLY A 78 0.38 -0.72 -0.22
C GLY A 78 -1.00 -1.22 -0.65
N THR A 79 -1.54 -2.13 0.16
CA THR A 79 -2.80 -2.82 -0.11
C THR A 79 -3.77 -2.50 1.02
N VAL A 80 -4.92 -1.93 0.69
CA VAL A 80 -6.02 -1.72 1.66
C VAL A 80 -7.27 -2.50 1.23
N CYS A 81 -8.08 -2.91 2.21
CA CYS A 81 -9.30 -3.69 1.98
C CYS A 81 -10.55 -2.85 2.27
N CYS A 82 -11.64 -2.96 1.53
CA CYS A 82 -11.85 -3.62 0.22
C CYS A 82 -12.95 -2.87 -0.53
N TYR A 83 -13.08 -3.10 -1.83
CA TYR A 83 -14.20 -2.58 -2.63
C TYR A 83 -14.92 -3.72 -3.37
N ASP A 84 -16.25 -3.67 -3.41
CA ASP A 84 -17.05 -4.69 -4.11
C ASP A 84 -17.20 -4.33 -5.60
N LEU A 85 -16.63 -5.13 -6.49
CA LEU A 85 -16.80 -5.00 -7.94
C LEU A 85 -17.76 -6.06 -8.50
N PRO A 86 -18.56 -5.75 -9.53
CA PRO A 86 -19.33 -6.77 -10.25
C PRO A 86 -18.43 -7.87 -10.82
N THR A 87 -18.88 -9.12 -10.75
CA THR A 87 -18.14 -10.27 -11.30
C THR A 87 -18.00 -10.19 -12.82
N GLU A 88 -18.98 -9.58 -13.50
CA GLU A 88 -18.98 -9.32 -14.94
C GLU A 88 -18.96 -7.82 -15.18
N TRP A 89 -18.08 -7.37 -16.08
CA TRP A 89 -18.05 -5.96 -16.46
C TRP A 89 -19.25 -5.61 -17.34
N LYS A 90 -19.80 -4.42 -17.12
CA LYS A 90 -20.79 -3.78 -18.00
C LYS A 90 -20.49 -2.28 -18.11
N PRO A 91 -20.87 -1.62 -19.22
CA PRO A 91 -20.74 -0.17 -19.33
C PRO A 91 -21.45 0.57 -18.18
N GLY A 92 -20.86 1.66 -17.70
CA GLY A 92 -21.45 2.53 -16.67
C GLY A 92 -21.16 2.14 -15.22
N ILE A 93 -20.23 1.21 -14.95
CA ILE A 93 -19.74 0.97 -13.59
C ILE A 93 -18.99 2.22 -13.12
N LYS A 94 -19.54 2.92 -12.12
CA LYS A 94 -18.96 4.16 -11.58
C LYS A 94 -18.47 3.96 -10.16
N ILE A 95 -17.40 4.67 -9.81
CA ILE A 95 -16.85 4.76 -8.47
C ILE A 95 -16.71 6.23 -8.12
N LYS A 96 -17.19 6.62 -6.95
CA LYS A 96 -16.90 7.92 -6.36
C LYS A 96 -15.59 7.82 -5.58
N VAL A 97 -14.66 8.70 -5.88
CA VAL A 97 -13.38 8.84 -5.19
C VAL A 97 -13.38 10.19 -4.48
N ASN A 98 -13.32 10.17 -3.16
CA ASN A 98 -13.06 11.36 -2.36
C ASN A 98 -11.54 11.44 -2.18
N SER A 99 -10.89 12.47 -2.73
CA SER A 99 -9.44 12.69 -2.67
C SER A 99 -9.15 13.91 -1.81
N VAL A 100 -8.12 13.82 -0.98
CA VAL A 100 -7.62 14.95 -0.18
C VAL A 100 -6.14 15.12 -0.48
N HIS A 101 -5.71 16.36 -0.70
CA HIS A 101 -4.30 16.73 -0.70
C HIS A 101 -4.10 17.97 0.17
N TRP A 102 -2.84 18.30 0.44
CA TRP A 102 -2.50 19.37 1.37
C TRP A 102 -1.68 20.45 0.69
N LEU A 103 -2.02 21.70 0.99
CA LEU A 103 -1.21 22.86 0.61
C LEU A 103 -0.02 23.01 1.55
N LYS A 104 0.90 23.93 1.21
CA LYS A 104 2.04 24.26 2.07
C LYS A 104 1.55 24.72 3.46
N GLU A 105 2.29 24.30 4.48
CA GLU A 105 2.05 24.72 5.86
C GLU A 105 2.07 26.25 5.96
N THR A 106 1.06 26.83 6.62
CA THR A 106 0.96 28.28 6.82
C THR A 106 1.85 28.72 7.98
N ALA A 107 2.06 30.03 8.12
CA ALA A 107 2.84 30.60 9.24
C ALA A 107 2.29 30.20 10.62
N ASP A 108 1.00 29.91 10.71
CA ASP A 108 0.32 29.47 11.93
C ASP A 108 0.41 27.94 12.17
N LYS A 109 1.29 27.24 11.46
CA LYS A 109 1.48 25.78 11.52
C LYS A 109 0.23 24.96 11.17
N LYS A 110 -0.61 25.51 10.29
CA LYS A 110 -1.76 24.79 9.75
C LYS A 110 -1.40 24.19 8.41
N LEU A 111 -1.93 23.01 8.13
CA LEU A 111 -1.79 22.33 6.85
C LEU A 111 -3.17 22.34 6.15
N PRO A 112 -3.46 23.32 5.27
CA PRO A 112 -4.78 23.42 4.65
C PRO A 112 -5.06 22.22 3.75
N GLU A 113 -6.24 21.63 3.92
CA GLU A 113 -6.69 20.49 3.12
C GLU A 113 -7.49 20.97 1.91
N VAL A 114 -7.31 20.28 0.80
CA VAL A 114 -8.07 20.47 -0.43
C VAL A 114 -8.76 19.17 -0.76
N GLU A 115 -10.07 19.15 -0.55
CA GLU A 115 -10.94 18.02 -0.84
C GLU A 115 -11.48 18.10 -2.28
N GLN A 116 -11.46 16.98 -2.97
CA GLN A 116 -11.97 16.85 -4.34
C GLN A 116 -12.75 15.55 -4.46
N VAL A 117 -13.89 15.61 -5.16
CA VAL A 117 -14.74 14.44 -5.40
C VAL A 117 -14.75 14.14 -6.89
N PHE A 118 -14.40 12.92 -7.25
CA PHE A 118 -14.42 12.44 -8.62
C PHE A 118 -15.43 11.30 -8.75
N VAL A 119 -16.27 11.32 -9.78
CA VAL A 119 -17.08 10.16 -10.17
C VAL A 119 -16.51 9.64 -11.48
N VAL A 120 -15.83 8.50 -11.40
CA VAL A 120 -15.06 7.93 -12.52
C VAL A 120 -15.64 6.60 -12.93
N GLU A 121 -15.56 6.30 -14.23
CA GLU A 121 -16.00 5.02 -14.78
C GLU A 121 -14.86 4.00 -14.75
N VAL A 122 -15.18 2.75 -14.38
CA VAL A 122 -14.23 1.64 -14.41
C VAL A 122 -14.17 1.09 -15.83
N PRO A 123 -13.00 1.11 -16.50
CA PRO A 123 -12.87 0.56 -17.85
C PRO A 123 -13.11 -0.95 -17.87
N PRO A 124 -13.30 -1.55 -19.06
CA PRO A 124 -13.42 -3.00 -19.21
C PRO A 124 -12.32 -3.76 -18.50
N TYR A 125 -12.69 -4.85 -17.83
CA TYR A 125 -11.75 -5.74 -17.19
C TYR A 125 -10.81 -6.37 -18.22
N VAL A 126 -9.49 -6.19 -18.04
CA VAL A 126 -8.47 -6.57 -19.02
C VAL A 126 -8.54 -8.03 -19.44
N ASP A 127 -8.77 -8.94 -18.48
CA ASP A 127 -8.91 -10.38 -18.73
C ASP A 127 -10.37 -10.85 -18.56
N GLY A 128 -11.35 -9.95 -18.69
CA GLY A 128 -12.78 -10.27 -18.56
C GLY A 128 -13.27 -10.57 -17.14
N LYS A 129 -12.38 -10.51 -16.14
CA LYS A 129 -12.67 -10.69 -14.71
C LYS A 129 -12.16 -9.49 -13.90
N PRO A 130 -12.82 -9.13 -12.80
CA PRO A 130 -12.31 -8.10 -11.91
C PRO A 130 -10.97 -8.53 -11.31
N GLY A 131 -10.01 -7.61 -11.32
CA GLY A 131 -8.79 -7.68 -10.51
C GLY A 131 -8.82 -6.66 -9.37
N GLU A 132 -7.66 -6.39 -8.78
CA GLU A 132 -7.50 -5.34 -7.76
C GLU A 132 -7.94 -3.97 -8.27
N LEU A 133 -8.44 -3.12 -7.37
CA LEU A 133 -8.86 -1.76 -7.69
C LEU A 133 -7.71 -0.77 -7.49
N TRP A 134 -7.37 -0.03 -8.53
CA TRP A 134 -6.27 0.94 -8.49
C TRP A 134 -6.82 2.36 -8.63
N VAL A 135 -6.51 3.23 -7.66
CA VAL A 135 -6.81 4.66 -7.68
C VAL A 135 -5.55 5.41 -8.08
N LEU A 136 -5.59 6.09 -9.21
CA LEU A 136 -4.44 6.71 -9.85
C LEU A 136 -4.60 8.24 -9.83
N ARG A 137 -3.82 8.93 -9.00
CA ARG A 137 -3.75 10.40 -9.03
C ARG A 137 -2.80 10.84 -10.13
N GLN A 138 -3.31 11.63 -11.06
CA GLN A 138 -2.58 12.13 -12.22
C GLN A 138 -1.79 13.42 -11.90
N PRO A 139 -0.80 13.80 -12.74
CA PRO A 139 -0.01 15.01 -12.51
C PRO A 139 -0.83 16.31 -12.47
N ASP A 140 -1.98 16.36 -13.14
CA ASP A 140 -2.91 17.50 -13.15
C ASP A 140 -3.90 17.49 -11.95
N GLY A 141 -3.75 16.54 -11.03
CA GLY A 141 -4.60 16.36 -9.87
C GLY A 141 -5.91 15.61 -10.14
N THR A 142 -6.19 15.21 -11.39
CA THR A 142 -7.33 14.35 -11.69
C THR A 142 -7.10 12.93 -11.18
N VAL A 143 -8.19 12.17 -11.03
CA VAL A 143 -8.13 10.77 -10.60
C VAL A 143 -8.68 9.87 -11.70
N GLU A 144 -8.02 8.73 -11.89
CA GLU A 144 -8.47 7.60 -12.69
C GLU A 144 -8.61 6.37 -11.81
N VAL A 145 -9.52 5.47 -12.17
CA VAL A 145 -9.65 4.17 -11.51
C VAL A 145 -9.64 3.05 -12.54
N VAL A 146 -8.91 1.98 -12.25
CA VAL A 146 -8.88 0.77 -13.08
C VAL A 146 -8.98 -0.49 -12.22
N SER A 147 -9.46 -1.59 -12.81
CA SER A 147 -9.42 -2.92 -12.20
C SER A 147 -8.40 -3.80 -12.93
N SER A 148 -7.40 -4.31 -12.22
CA SER A 148 -6.33 -5.11 -12.82
C SER A 148 -5.57 -5.97 -11.80
N ASP A 149 -5.22 -7.19 -12.20
CA ASP A 149 -4.21 -8.02 -11.52
C ASP A 149 -2.77 -7.68 -12.00
N TYR A 150 -2.64 -6.76 -12.96
CA TYR A 150 -1.36 -6.33 -13.51
C TYR A 150 -0.90 -5.03 -12.85
N GLN A 151 0.40 -4.87 -12.67
CA GLN A 151 1.01 -3.64 -12.14
C GLN A 151 1.24 -2.60 -13.25
N PRO A 152 1.44 -1.30 -12.92
CA PRO A 152 1.62 -0.22 -13.89
C PRO A 152 2.66 -0.42 -14.98
N ASN A 153 3.74 -1.15 -14.69
CA ASN A 153 4.82 -1.45 -15.65
C ASN A 153 4.55 -2.65 -16.56
N HIS A 154 3.42 -3.34 -16.39
CA HIS A 154 3.08 -4.50 -17.19
C HIS A 154 2.42 -4.11 -18.52
N HIS A 155 2.73 -4.84 -19.61
CA HIS A 155 2.19 -4.54 -20.95
C HIS A 155 0.66 -4.56 -21.07
N LYS A 156 -0.02 -5.37 -20.24
CA LYS A 156 -1.50 -5.43 -20.15
C LYS A 156 -2.12 -4.44 -19.16
N TRP A 157 -1.32 -3.57 -18.53
CA TRP A 157 -1.84 -2.57 -17.60
C TRP A 157 -2.91 -1.70 -18.26
N PRO A 158 -4.13 -1.57 -17.69
CA PRO A 158 -5.21 -0.81 -18.30
C PRO A 158 -5.09 0.71 -18.12
N GLY A 159 -4.34 1.18 -17.12
CA GLY A 159 -4.24 2.61 -16.82
C GLY A 159 -3.62 3.41 -17.95
N LYS A 160 -4.01 4.69 -18.08
CA LYS A 160 -3.51 5.58 -19.15
C LYS A 160 -1.99 5.75 -19.11
N VAL A 161 -1.44 5.97 -17.92
CA VAL A 161 0.02 6.09 -17.72
C VAL A 161 0.62 4.70 -17.63
N LYS A 162 1.61 4.43 -18.48
CA LYS A 162 2.37 3.16 -18.49
C LYS A 162 3.65 3.34 -17.68
N GLY A 163 3.91 2.42 -16.75
CA GLY A 163 5.03 2.46 -15.82
C GLY A 163 4.66 3.03 -14.45
N TRP A 164 5.55 2.80 -13.47
CA TRP A 164 5.44 3.39 -12.14
C TRP A 164 5.69 4.91 -12.17
N PRO A 165 5.22 5.66 -11.16
CA PRO A 165 5.54 7.09 -11.04
C PRO A 165 7.03 7.37 -11.14
N VAL A 166 7.39 8.35 -11.96
CA VAL A 166 8.76 8.83 -12.10
C VAL A 166 8.84 10.23 -11.48
N PRO A 167 9.69 10.44 -10.47
CA PRO A 167 9.79 11.75 -9.82
C PRO A 167 10.23 12.86 -10.77
N SER A 168 9.59 14.03 -10.66
CA SER A 168 10.00 15.21 -11.43
C SER A 168 11.40 15.68 -11.04
N LEU A 169 12.09 16.38 -11.95
CA LEU A 169 13.42 16.94 -11.66
C LEU A 169 13.38 17.93 -10.48
N GLU A 170 12.31 18.71 -10.38
CA GLU A 170 12.09 19.63 -9.26
C GLU A 170 12.01 18.88 -7.92
N TYR A 171 11.19 17.83 -7.85
CA TYR A 171 11.09 17.01 -6.65
C TYR A 171 12.41 16.33 -6.32
N GLN A 172 13.11 15.77 -7.30
CA GLN A 172 14.42 15.15 -7.08
C GLN A 172 15.41 16.15 -6.47
N ARG A 173 15.44 17.39 -6.99
CA ARG A 173 16.27 18.47 -6.45
C ARG A 173 15.87 18.89 -5.04
N GLU A 174 14.57 19.01 -4.76
CA GLU A 174 14.07 19.31 -3.42
C GLU A 174 14.55 18.25 -2.41
N ARG A 175 14.36 16.95 -2.72
CA ARG A 175 14.80 15.85 -1.86
C ARG A 175 16.32 15.83 -1.70
N TRP A 176 17.06 16.15 -2.76
CA TRP A 176 18.51 16.23 -2.75
C TRP A 176 19.03 17.37 -1.86
N ASP A 177 18.42 18.55 -1.97
CA ASP A 177 18.79 19.73 -1.21
C ASP A 177 18.51 19.49 0.28
N LEU A 178 17.35 18.89 0.62
CA LEU A 178 17.02 18.47 1.99
C LEU A 178 18.03 17.44 2.55
N GLN A 179 18.43 16.45 1.76
CA GLN A 179 19.44 15.48 2.17
C GLN A 179 20.79 16.16 2.41
N THR A 180 21.21 17.02 1.49
CA THR A 180 22.48 17.76 1.59
C THR A 180 22.51 18.66 2.82
N GLU A 181 21.41 19.37 3.10
CA GLU A 181 21.26 20.20 4.29
C GLU A 181 21.31 19.37 5.57
N THR A 182 20.62 18.22 5.60
CA THR A 182 20.64 17.30 6.74
C THR A 182 22.07 16.85 7.05
N GLN A 183 22.83 16.43 6.03
CA GLN A 183 24.24 16.03 6.23
C GLN A 183 25.11 17.21 6.70
N ALA A 184 24.88 18.42 6.17
CA ALA A 184 25.59 19.61 6.61
C ALA A 184 25.29 19.96 8.08
N ILE A 185 24.04 19.80 8.54
CA ILE A 185 23.65 19.97 9.95
C ILE A 185 24.38 18.95 10.82
N LEU A 186 24.39 17.67 10.42
CA LEU A 186 25.09 16.61 11.15
C LEU A 186 26.60 16.88 11.23
N LEU A 187 27.21 17.38 10.16
CA LEU A 187 28.64 17.75 10.15
C LEU A 187 28.92 18.87 11.13
N ARG A 188 28.11 19.95 11.12
CA ARG A 188 28.25 21.06 12.08
C ARG A 188 28.09 20.58 13.52
N ALA A 189 27.19 19.64 13.78
CA ALA A 189 27.03 19.05 15.10
C ALA A 189 28.26 18.25 15.55
N ALA A 190 28.86 17.45 14.65
CA ALA A 190 30.09 16.71 14.93
C ALA A 190 31.32 17.63 15.09
N GLU A 191 31.37 18.74 14.36
CA GLU A 191 32.41 19.77 14.54
C GLU A 191 32.27 20.47 15.90
N LYS A 192 31.05 20.83 16.30
CA LYS A 192 30.80 21.36 17.66
C LYS A 192 31.20 20.35 18.74
N ARG A 193 30.90 19.06 18.53
CA ARG A 193 31.31 17.99 19.44
C ARG A 193 32.84 17.94 19.59
N ARG A 194 33.58 18.03 18.47
CA ARG A 194 35.05 18.07 18.48
C ARG A 194 35.58 19.23 19.34
N VAL A 195 35.02 20.42 19.15
CA VAL A 195 35.40 21.62 19.92
C VAL A 195 35.14 21.43 21.42
N SER A 196 34.03 20.80 21.80
CA SER A 196 33.76 20.49 23.22
C SER A 196 34.78 19.51 23.80
N MET A 197 35.14 18.46 23.06
CA MET A 197 36.17 17.49 23.47
C MET A 197 37.55 18.15 23.61
N ASP A 198 37.93 19.04 22.69
CA ASP A 198 39.19 19.79 22.76
C ASP A 198 39.23 20.75 23.96
N ARG A 199 38.07 21.31 24.34
CA ARG A 199 37.97 22.25 25.46
C ARG A 199 38.07 21.54 26.80
N ASP A 200 37.28 20.49 26.98
CA ASP A 200 37.21 19.73 28.23
C ASP A 200 36.77 18.29 27.95
N MET A 201 37.75 17.42 27.76
CA MET A 201 37.53 16.01 27.44
C MET A 201 36.83 15.27 28.58
N SER A 202 37.20 15.54 29.83
CA SER A 202 36.63 14.86 31.00
C SER A 202 35.16 15.22 31.22
N ALA A 203 34.80 16.50 31.11
CA ALA A 203 33.40 16.93 31.20
C ALA A 203 32.57 16.32 30.07
N TYR A 204 33.07 16.36 28.83
CA TYR A 204 32.39 15.76 27.69
C TYR A 204 32.19 14.24 27.86
N ALA A 205 33.24 13.52 28.27
CA ALA A 205 33.19 12.08 28.48
C ALA A 205 32.20 11.69 29.59
N THR A 206 32.09 12.50 30.65
CA THR A 206 31.09 12.29 31.71
C THR A 206 29.66 12.37 31.17
N GLU A 207 29.35 13.39 30.37
CA GLU A 207 28.02 13.51 29.75
C GLU A 207 27.75 12.39 28.74
N ALA A 208 28.74 12.07 27.91
CA ALA A 208 28.66 10.98 26.94
C ALA A 208 28.39 9.64 27.63
N TRP A 209 29.11 9.35 28.72
CA TRP A 209 28.92 8.14 29.53
C TRP A 209 27.48 7.99 30.03
N GLN A 210 26.89 9.06 30.57
CA GLN A 210 25.49 9.02 31.02
C GLN A 210 24.51 8.81 29.86
N ARG A 211 24.81 9.36 28.68
CA ARG A 211 24.01 9.13 27.47
C ARG A 211 24.08 7.67 27.05
N TYR A 212 25.28 7.11 26.94
CA TYR A 212 25.52 5.72 26.58
C TYR A 212 24.88 4.75 27.58
N LYS A 213 25.00 4.99 28.89
CA LYS A 213 24.31 4.16 29.90
C LYS A 213 22.78 4.08 29.71
N ARG A 214 22.15 5.16 29.21
CA ARG A 214 20.70 5.22 29.00
C ARG A 214 20.25 4.62 27.68
N SER A 215 20.98 4.89 26.59
CA SER A 215 20.53 4.51 25.24
C SER A 215 21.22 3.27 24.69
N SER A 216 22.48 3.04 25.05
CA SER A 216 23.36 2.05 24.42
C SER A 216 24.41 1.52 25.39
N PRO A 217 24.03 0.85 26.49
CA PRO A 217 24.98 0.42 27.53
C PRO A 217 26.01 -0.59 27.00
N GLU A 218 25.65 -1.38 25.98
CA GLU A 218 26.55 -2.34 25.33
C GLU A 218 27.78 -1.69 24.68
N ASP A 219 27.66 -0.45 24.21
CA ASP A 219 28.74 0.27 23.52
C ASP A 219 29.86 0.68 24.49
N ILE A 220 29.58 0.70 25.81
CA ILE A 220 30.53 1.13 26.83
C ILE A 220 30.97 0.03 27.79
N LYS A 221 30.50 -1.21 27.62
CA LYS A 221 30.78 -2.33 28.55
C LYS A 221 32.27 -2.69 28.70
N ASN A 222 33.09 -2.32 27.71
CA ASN A 222 34.52 -2.60 27.68
C ASN A 222 35.38 -1.46 28.24
N PHE A 223 34.76 -0.40 28.76
CA PHE A 223 35.46 0.73 29.37
C PHE A 223 35.19 0.76 30.88
N VAL A 224 36.15 1.30 31.63
CA VAL A 224 36.08 1.33 33.10
C VAL A 224 35.17 2.46 33.60
N GLY A 225 35.06 3.56 32.86
CA GLY A 225 34.31 4.74 33.27
C GLY A 225 34.50 5.93 32.33
N PRO A 226 33.88 7.09 32.65
CA PRO A 226 34.01 8.31 31.85
C PRO A 226 35.44 8.87 31.80
N ASP A 227 36.28 8.58 32.81
CA ASP A 227 37.69 9.02 32.86
C ASP A 227 38.66 8.00 32.24
N ASP A 228 38.17 6.90 31.69
CA ASP A 228 39.01 5.91 31.01
C ASP A 228 39.61 6.51 29.72
N MET A 229 40.94 6.55 29.63
CA MET A 229 41.63 7.08 28.45
C MET A 229 41.29 6.33 27.16
N LYS A 230 40.94 5.03 27.25
CA LYS A 230 40.46 4.27 26.08
C LYS A 230 39.08 4.75 25.64
N PHE A 231 38.22 5.14 26.57
CA PHE A 231 36.93 5.73 26.26
C PHE A 231 37.08 7.11 25.63
N HIS A 232 38.01 7.94 26.13
CA HIS A 232 38.31 9.23 25.50
C HIS A 232 38.78 9.07 24.05
N THR A 233 39.72 8.14 23.84
CA THR A 233 40.25 7.81 22.50
C THR A 233 39.14 7.29 21.59
N TYR A 234 38.25 6.45 22.11
CA TYR A 234 37.08 5.94 21.40
C TYR A 234 36.17 7.08 20.93
N LEU A 235 35.76 7.98 21.83
CA LEU A 235 34.88 9.11 21.51
C LEU A 235 35.48 10.04 20.45
N MET A 236 36.78 10.32 20.55
CA MET A 236 37.52 11.13 19.59
C MET A 236 37.56 10.48 18.21
N THR A 237 37.90 9.19 18.17
CA THR A 237 37.97 8.40 16.94
C THR A 237 36.60 8.31 16.26
N GLU A 238 35.54 8.02 17.03
CA GLU A 238 34.17 7.96 16.54
C GLU A 238 33.75 9.28 15.90
N ASN A 239 34.01 10.40 16.58
CA ASN A 239 33.68 11.73 16.07
C ASN A 239 34.47 12.09 14.80
N ASP A 240 35.76 11.79 14.75
CA ASP A 240 36.58 12.09 13.57
C ASP A 240 36.20 11.21 12.37
N GLN A 241 35.89 9.93 12.59
CA GLN A 241 35.32 9.05 11.56
C GLN A 241 33.97 9.58 11.05
N GLN A 242 33.08 10.00 11.95
CA GLN A 242 31.80 10.60 11.59
C GLN A 242 32.00 11.86 10.73
N ARG A 243 32.88 12.77 11.14
CA ARG A 243 33.20 14.00 10.37
C ARG A 243 33.76 13.70 8.99
N PHE A 244 34.70 12.74 8.90
CA PHE A 244 35.28 12.33 7.63
C PHE A 244 34.21 11.79 6.67
N ARG A 245 33.36 10.86 7.15
CA ARG A 245 32.27 10.29 6.36
C ARG A 245 31.30 11.38 5.88
N LEU A 246 30.84 12.25 6.78
CA LEU A 246 29.88 13.31 6.45
C LEU A 246 30.44 14.30 5.40
N ARG A 247 31.71 14.67 5.50
CA ARG A 247 32.35 15.55 4.50
C ARG A 247 32.36 14.90 3.12
N LYS A 248 32.76 13.63 3.05
CA LYS A 248 32.76 12.85 1.81
C LYS A 248 31.36 12.71 1.22
N GLU A 249 30.35 12.42 2.04
CA GLU A 249 28.96 12.32 1.60
C GLU A 249 28.44 13.66 1.06
N ILE A 250 28.71 14.78 1.72
CA ILE A 250 28.33 16.11 1.24
C ILE A 250 29.01 16.43 -0.09
N GLU A 251 30.30 16.11 -0.24
CA GLU A 251 31.02 16.30 -1.51
C GLU A 251 30.41 15.48 -2.64
N GLN A 252 30.10 14.21 -2.38
CA GLN A 252 29.44 13.32 -3.34
C GLN A 252 28.04 13.83 -3.71
N LEU A 253 27.27 14.31 -2.74
CA LEU A 253 25.96 14.91 -2.96
C LEU A 253 26.08 16.18 -3.82
N ARG A 254 27.06 17.05 -3.55
CA ARG A 254 27.26 18.24 -4.38
C ARG A 254 27.66 17.90 -5.82
N ALA A 255 28.50 16.87 -6.00
CA ALA A 255 29.00 16.47 -7.32
C ALA A 255 27.94 15.78 -8.19
N ARG A 256 26.92 15.16 -7.59
CA ARG A 256 25.91 14.35 -8.30
C ARG A 256 24.52 14.96 -8.31
N ARG A 257 24.38 16.25 -7.98
CA ARG A 257 23.09 16.92 -7.94
C ARG A 257 22.40 16.82 -9.31
N PRO A 258 21.15 16.30 -9.37
CA PRO A 258 20.34 16.30 -10.59
C PRO A 258 20.04 17.71 -11.12
#